data_AF-A0A397BGJ0-F1
#
_entry.id   AF-A0A397BGJ0-F1
#
_cell.length_a   1.000
_cell.length_b   1.000
_cell.length_c   1.000
_cell.angle_alpha   90.00
_cell.angle_beta   90.00
_cell.angle_gamma   90.00
#
_symmetry.space_group_name_H-M   'P 1'
#
loop_
_entity.id
_entity.type
_entity.pdbx_description
1 polymer ?
#
loop_
_entity_poly.entity_id
_entity_poly.type
_entity_poly.pdbx_seq_one_letter_code
_entity_poly.pdbx_strand_id
1 'polypeptide(L)'
;MASRPPRDKDVYAAIVTPKAAAADDAVEPVVPWSLVRNPLESAHWLSVVAISWIGPLISKGAKAPLTEADVWPLPHSDTAEVLYAEFRQHWDVEQTKPAPALWYAIYRTFRGRIWYSFSLYVVSGALMLVQPILIKSMLQFLQQPDDRPIATSVGISNGYVLAAALSILTIVSVTIGDYGQYLANHLGVNAKLVLIDTVFKKVLCMSGYATKDLSTGDIVTMASVDADRMFFGFLMGYWTFI
;
A
#
# COMPACT_ATOMS: atom_id res chain seq x y z
N MET A 1 -3.73 37.25 50.56
CA MET A 1 -4.17 35.89 50.19
C MET A 1 -5.20 36.01 49.08
N ALA A 2 -4.79 35.84 47.82
CA ALA A 2 -5.67 35.93 46.67
C ALA A 2 -6.42 34.59 46.49
N SER A 3 -7.75 34.63 46.54
CA SER A 3 -8.61 33.46 46.32
C SER A 3 -8.62 33.07 44.84
N ARG A 4 -8.36 31.79 44.57
CA ARG A 4 -8.37 31.22 43.22
C ARG A 4 -9.83 31.07 42.75
N PRO A 5 -10.20 31.47 41.52
CA PRO A 5 -11.56 31.27 41.02
C PRO A 5 -11.86 29.77 40.83
N PRO A 6 -13.14 29.36 40.93
CA PRO A 6 -13.55 27.96 40.79
C PRO A 6 -13.24 27.43 39.39
N ARG A 7 -12.66 26.24 39.30
CA ARG A 7 -12.46 25.54 38.02
C ARG A 7 -13.81 25.05 37.51
N ASP A 8 -14.20 25.59 36.38
CA ASP A 8 -15.27 25.07 35.55
C ASP A 8 -14.94 23.61 35.18
N LYS A 9 -15.77 22.66 35.59
CA LYS A 9 -15.52 21.22 35.39
C LYS A 9 -16.00 20.73 34.03
N ASP A 10 -16.60 21.60 33.22
CA ASP A 10 -17.30 21.23 32.00
C ASP A 10 -16.55 21.67 30.71
N VAL A 11 -15.25 21.93 30.78
CA VAL A 11 -14.42 22.38 29.63
C VAL A 11 -14.21 21.29 28.57
N TYR A 12 -14.46 20.02 28.90
CA TYR A 12 -14.40 18.92 27.94
C TYR A 12 -15.81 18.54 27.52
N ALA A 13 -16.32 19.19 26.47
CA ALA A 13 -17.43 18.65 25.72
C ALA A 13 -17.03 17.25 25.25
N ALA A 14 -17.66 16.21 25.80
CA ALA A 14 -17.49 14.86 25.29
C ALA A 14 -17.84 14.88 23.81
N ILE A 15 -16.89 14.49 22.95
CA ILE A 15 -17.15 14.36 21.53
C ILE A 15 -18.21 13.27 21.40
N VAL A 16 -19.45 13.67 21.16
CA VAL A 16 -20.53 12.74 20.84
C VAL A 16 -20.22 12.25 19.44
N THR A 17 -19.54 11.09 19.34
CA THR A 17 -19.46 10.36 18.07
C THR A 17 -20.89 10.16 17.58
N PRO A 18 -21.23 10.52 16.32
CA PRO A 18 -22.57 10.29 15.81
C PRO A 18 -22.89 8.81 16.00
N LYS A 19 -23.85 8.54 16.89
CA LYS A 19 -24.33 7.20 17.19
C LYS A 19 -24.87 6.68 15.86
N ALA A 20 -24.30 5.59 15.35
CA ALA A 20 -24.82 4.91 14.17
C ALA A 20 -26.34 4.78 14.37
N ALA A 21 -27.11 5.23 13.38
CA ALA A 21 -28.56 5.20 13.45
C ALA A 21 -28.98 3.79 13.90
N ALA A 22 -29.80 3.71 14.94
CA ALA A 22 -30.36 2.45 15.38
C ALA A 22 -31.04 1.82 14.17
N ALA A 23 -30.51 0.68 13.74
CA ALA A 23 -31.10 -0.10 12.66
C ALA A 23 -32.40 -0.68 13.20
N ASP A 24 -33.52 -0.03 12.86
CA ASP A 24 -34.84 -0.58 13.14
C ASP A 24 -35.29 -1.43 11.94
N ASP A 25 -35.51 -2.69 12.27
CA ASP A 25 -36.41 -3.69 11.71
C ASP A 25 -36.24 -4.27 10.29
N ALA A 26 -36.08 -5.60 10.30
CA ALA A 26 -36.34 -6.58 9.24
C ALA A 26 -35.37 -6.70 8.06
N VAL A 27 -34.05 -6.66 8.32
CA VAL A 27 -33.06 -7.15 7.36
C VAL A 27 -32.63 -8.56 7.80
N GLU A 28 -32.72 -9.54 6.90
CA GLU A 28 -32.11 -10.87 7.09
C GLU A 28 -30.68 -10.72 7.67
N PRO A 29 -30.21 -11.61 8.56
CA PRO A 29 -28.91 -11.46 9.17
C PRO A 29 -27.82 -11.49 8.09
N VAL A 30 -27.41 -10.31 7.63
CA VAL A 30 -26.30 -10.14 6.71
C VAL A 30 -25.07 -10.59 7.47
N VAL A 31 -24.48 -11.71 7.04
CA VAL A 31 -23.27 -12.25 7.66
C VAL A 31 -22.21 -11.15 7.69
N PRO A 32 -21.66 -10.81 8.87
CA PRO A 32 -20.57 -9.86 8.99
C PRO A 32 -19.42 -10.23 8.05
N TRP A 33 -18.90 -9.27 7.30
CA TRP A 33 -17.78 -9.51 6.38
C TRP A 33 -16.50 -9.90 7.11
N SER A 34 -16.38 -9.56 8.40
CA SER A 34 -15.31 -10.03 9.28
C SER A 34 -15.25 -11.56 9.46
N LEU A 35 -16.34 -12.27 9.18
CA LEU A 35 -16.42 -13.74 9.18
C LEU A 35 -16.28 -14.35 7.79
N VAL A 36 -16.34 -13.53 6.74
CA VAL A 36 -16.26 -13.97 5.35
C VAL A 36 -14.81 -13.92 4.89
N ARG A 37 -14.39 -14.91 4.11
CA ARG A 37 -13.03 -14.96 3.54
C ARG A 37 -12.72 -13.70 2.73
N ASN A 38 -11.46 -13.26 2.76
CA ASN A 38 -11.04 -12.07 2.03
C ASN A 38 -11.22 -12.27 0.51
N PRO A 39 -11.91 -11.34 -0.19
CA PRO A 39 -12.16 -11.45 -1.63
C PRO A 39 -10.87 -11.49 -2.48
N LEU A 40 -9.76 -10.94 -1.98
CA LEU A 40 -8.45 -11.00 -2.63
C LEU A 40 -8.01 -12.46 -2.88
N GLU A 41 -8.38 -13.40 -2.01
CA GLU A 41 -7.96 -14.81 -2.11
C GLU A 41 -8.71 -15.60 -3.19
N SER A 42 -9.88 -15.11 -3.61
CA SER A 42 -10.69 -15.72 -4.68
C SER A 42 -10.77 -14.87 -5.95
N ALA A 43 -10.20 -13.67 -5.94
CA ALA A 43 -10.29 -12.73 -7.05
C ALA A 43 -9.52 -13.23 -8.28
N HIS A 44 -10.11 -13.06 -9.46
CA HIS A 44 -9.39 -13.26 -10.71
C HIS A 44 -8.27 -12.23 -10.85
N TRP A 45 -7.18 -12.60 -11.53
CA TRP A 45 -6.00 -11.76 -11.72
C TRP A 45 -6.33 -10.37 -12.30
N LEU A 46 -7.30 -10.26 -13.21
CA LEU A 46 -7.76 -8.96 -13.74
C LEU A 46 -8.37 -8.07 -12.65
N SER A 47 -9.16 -8.66 -11.74
CA SER A 47 -9.75 -7.93 -10.62
C SER A 47 -8.71 -7.49 -9.60
N VAL A 48 -7.59 -8.23 -9.49
CA VAL A 48 -6.46 -7.88 -8.64
C VAL A 48 -5.66 -6.73 -9.26
N VAL A 49 -5.33 -6.82 -10.56
CA VAL A 49 -4.60 -5.78 -11.29
C VAL A 49 -5.38 -4.46 -11.33
N ALA A 50 -6.69 -4.53 -11.59
CA ALA A 50 -7.55 -3.34 -11.58
C ALA A 50 -7.96 -2.88 -10.17
N ILE A 51 -7.55 -3.61 -9.12
CA ILE A 51 -7.93 -3.35 -7.71
C ILE A 51 -9.46 -3.26 -7.54
N SER A 52 -10.23 -3.90 -8.43
CA SER A 52 -11.70 -3.79 -8.41
C SER A 52 -12.35 -4.60 -7.28
N TRP A 53 -11.59 -5.52 -6.67
CA TRP A 53 -12.06 -6.41 -5.61
C TRP A 53 -12.49 -5.65 -4.33
N ILE A 54 -11.93 -4.47 -4.06
CA ILE A 54 -12.30 -3.63 -2.90
C ILE A 54 -13.57 -2.79 -3.15
N GLY A 55 -14.07 -2.75 -4.38
CA GLY A 55 -15.24 -1.96 -4.79
C GLY A 55 -16.46 -2.06 -3.87
N PRO A 56 -16.86 -3.27 -3.40
CA PRO A 56 -17.99 -3.41 -2.47
C PRO A 56 -17.78 -2.68 -1.14
N LEU A 57 -16.55 -2.66 -0.61
CA LEU A 57 -16.21 -1.95 0.63
C LEU A 57 -16.29 -0.44 0.45
N ILE A 58 -15.77 0.07 -0.67
CA ILE A 58 -15.87 1.50 -1.02
C ILE A 58 -17.34 1.91 -1.16
N SER A 59 -18.15 1.11 -1.85
CA SER A 59 -19.58 1.38 -2.03
C SER A 59 -20.34 1.38 -0.69
N LYS A 60 -19.99 0.47 0.22
CA LYS A 60 -20.60 0.39 1.55
C LYS A 60 -20.20 1.59 2.42
N GLY A 61 -18.91 1.95 2.43
CA GLY A 61 -18.39 3.11 3.16
C GLY A 61 -18.89 4.46 2.63
N ALA A 62 -19.25 4.53 1.35
CA ALA A 62 -19.90 5.71 0.77
C ALA A 62 -21.35 5.90 1.24
N LYS A 63 -22.02 4.82 1.69
CA LYS A 63 -23.42 4.84 2.13
C LYS A 63 -23.56 5.01 3.65
N ALA A 64 -22.65 4.42 4.42
CA ALA A 64 -22.66 4.48 5.87
C ALA A 64 -21.24 4.37 6.44
N PRO A 65 -20.98 4.92 7.65
CA PRO A 65 -19.72 4.70 8.35
C PRO A 65 -19.42 3.20 8.53
N LEU A 66 -18.22 2.78 8.13
CA LEU A 66 -17.79 1.38 8.24
C LEU A 66 -17.53 1.00 9.70
N THR A 67 -17.92 -0.22 10.05
CA THR A 67 -17.62 -0.86 11.33
C THR A 67 -16.65 -2.03 11.14
N GLU A 68 -16.09 -2.57 12.22
CA GLU A 68 -15.20 -3.75 12.16
C GLU A 68 -15.89 -4.97 11.53
N ALA A 69 -17.22 -5.08 11.66
CA ALA A 69 -18.02 -6.13 11.04
C ALA A 69 -18.08 -6.01 9.51
N ASP A 70 -17.74 -4.85 8.95
CA ASP A 70 -17.83 -4.56 7.52
C ASP A 70 -16.51 -4.75 6.78
N VAL A 71 -15.44 -5.14 7.48
CA VAL A 71 -14.11 -5.32 6.89
C VAL A 71 -13.75 -6.80 6.90
N TRP A 72 -13.26 -7.31 5.77
CA TRP A 72 -12.79 -8.70 5.69
C TRP A 72 -11.56 -8.94 6.58
N PRO A 73 -11.39 -10.17 7.10
CA PRO A 73 -10.15 -10.57 7.73
C PRO A 73 -8.98 -10.46 6.74
N LEU A 74 -7.76 -10.38 7.26
CA LEU A 74 -6.56 -10.37 6.43
C LEU A 74 -6.46 -11.68 5.61
N PRO A 75 -5.91 -11.62 4.39
CA PRO A 75 -5.48 -12.83 3.68
C PRO A 75 -4.51 -13.63 4.54
N HIS A 76 -4.57 -14.97 4.46
CA HIS A 76 -3.71 -15.84 5.27
C HIS A 76 -2.22 -15.53 5.06
N SER A 77 -1.82 -15.22 3.82
CA SER A 77 -0.44 -14.86 3.46
C SER A 77 0.07 -13.58 4.10
N ASP A 78 -0.82 -12.71 4.58
CA ASP A 78 -0.49 -11.41 5.17
C ASP A 78 -0.63 -11.42 6.70
N THR A 79 -0.93 -12.56 7.29
CA THR A 79 -0.96 -12.69 8.75
C THR A 79 0.43 -12.58 9.35
N ALA A 80 0.52 -12.01 10.55
CA ALA A 80 1.78 -11.85 11.27
C ALA A 80 2.50 -13.21 11.48
N GLU A 81 1.75 -14.27 11.74
CA GLU A 81 2.29 -15.61 11.92
C GLU A 81 3.03 -16.10 10.68
N VAL A 82 2.41 -16.02 9.50
CA VAL A 82 2.99 -16.48 8.23
C VAL A 82 4.18 -15.61 7.84
N LEU A 83 4.03 -14.28 7.88
CA LEU A 83 5.09 -13.35 7.51
C LEU A 83 6.30 -13.45 8.43
N TYR A 84 6.09 -13.59 9.74
CA TYR A 84 7.18 -13.78 10.69
C TYR A 84 7.85 -15.14 10.52
N ALA A 85 7.10 -16.20 10.21
CA ALA A 85 7.68 -17.51 9.94
C ALA A 85 8.60 -17.48 8.70
N GLU A 86 8.19 -16.80 7.62
CA GLU A 86 9.01 -16.59 6.42
C GLU A 86 10.26 -15.77 6.76
N PHE A 87 10.12 -14.66 7.49
CA PHE A 87 11.24 -13.83 7.94
C PHE A 87 12.22 -14.59 8.83
N ARG A 88 11.71 -15.39 9.77
CA ARG A 88 12.52 -16.11 10.75
C ARG A 88 13.50 -17.07 10.09
N GLN A 89 13.10 -17.75 9.01
CA GLN A 89 14.00 -18.61 8.24
C GLN A 89 15.23 -17.87 7.74
N HIS A 90 15.07 -16.61 7.31
CA HIS A 90 16.18 -15.78 6.86
C HIS A 90 16.94 -15.14 8.03
N TRP A 91 16.25 -14.74 9.09
CA TRP A 91 16.87 -14.13 10.27
C TRP A 91 17.75 -15.10 11.06
N ASP A 92 17.33 -16.36 11.21
CA ASP A 92 18.10 -17.39 11.91
C ASP A 92 19.43 -17.68 11.20
N VAL A 93 19.44 -17.66 9.85
CA VAL A 93 20.67 -17.77 9.05
C VAL A 93 21.52 -16.50 9.14
N GLU A 94 20.90 -15.32 9.17
CA GLU A 94 21.64 -14.06 9.27
C GLU A 94 22.35 -13.92 10.62
N GLN A 95 21.73 -14.41 11.70
CA GLN A 95 22.28 -14.40 13.06
C GLN A 95 23.57 -15.22 13.20
N THR A 96 23.84 -16.19 12.32
CA THR A 96 25.09 -16.96 12.38
C THR A 96 26.30 -16.20 11.83
N LYS A 97 26.09 -15.02 11.23
CA LYS A 97 27.17 -14.22 10.65
C LYS A 97 27.85 -13.34 11.70
N PRO A 98 29.12 -12.93 11.47
CA PRO A 98 29.86 -12.07 12.40
C PRO A 98 29.20 -10.72 12.68
N ALA A 99 28.49 -10.16 11.69
CA ALA A 99 27.77 -8.89 11.79
C ALA A 99 26.35 -9.05 11.23
N PRO A 100 25.38 -9.51 12.03
CA PRO A 100 24.02 -9.74 11.55
C PRO A 100 23.32 -8.42 11.24
N ALA A 101 22.70 -8.33 10.06
CA ALA A 101 22.01 -7.14 9.60
C ALA A 101 20.50 -7.40 9.41
N LEU A 102 19.67 -6.79 10.27
CA LEU A 102 18.22 -6.98 10.23
C LEU A 102 17.60 -6.58 8.89
N TRP A 103 17.99 -5.43 8.36
CA TRP A 103 17.51 -4.92 7.07
C TRP A 103 17.77 -5.92 5.93
N TYR A 104 18.88 -6.66 6.01
CA TYR A 104 19.26 -7.62 4.98
C TYR A 104 18.44 -8.90 5.06
N ALA A 105 18.07 -9.35 6.26
CA ALA A 105 17.12 -10.45 6.45
C ALA A 105 15.71 -10.08 5.94
N ILE A 106 15.23 -8.87 6.25
CA ILE A 106 13.96 -8.34 5.72
C ILE A 106 14.01 -8.28 4.18
N TYR A 107 15.08 -7.74 3.61
CA TYR A 107 15.27 -7.72 2.16
C TYR A 107 15.23 -9.12 1.55
N ARG A 108 15.94 -10.10 2.13
CA ARG A 108 15.94 -11.49 1.65
C ARG A 108 14.56 -12.14 1.67
N THR A 109 13.77 -11.83 2.70
CA THR A 109 12.38 -12.29 2.87
C THR A 109 11.51 -11.81 1.71
N PHE A 110 11.59 -10.52 1.38
CA PHE A 110 10.70 -9.92 0.38
C PHE A 110 11.30 -9.76 -1.02
N ARG A 111 12.55 -10.18 -1.26
CA ARG A 111 13.32 -9.89 -2.49
C ARG A 111 12.55 -10.21 -3.78
N GLY A 112 11.87 -11.36 -3.85
CA GLY A 112 11.16 -11.77 -5.05
C GLY A 112 10.02 -10.82 -5.38
N ARG A 113 9.26 -10.43 -4.35
CA ARG A 113 8.15 -9.49 -4.48
C ARG A 113 8.65 -8.08 -4.77
N ILE A 114 9.77 -7.65 -4.16
CA ILE A 114 10.45 -6.37 -4.42
C ILE A 114 10.84 -6.24 -5.90
N TRP A 115 11.58 -7.23 -6.42
CA TRP A 115 12.03 -7.20 -7.81
C TRP A 115 10.87 -7.29 -8.80
N TYR A 116 9.82 -8.04 -8.47
CA TYR A 116 8.61 -8.08 -9.27
C TYR A 116 7.91 -6.71 -9.33
N SER A 117 7.65 -6.06 -8.19
CA SER A 117 7.05 -4.72 -8.18
C SER A 117 7.94 -3.69 -8.90
N PHE A 118 9.26 -3.74 -8.67
CA PHE A 118 10.20 -2.84 -9.34
C PHE A 118 10.17 -3.01 -10.86
N SER A 119 10.11 -4.24 -11.37
CA SER A 119 10.04 -4.50 -12.80
C SER A 119 8.78 -3.91 -13.46
N LEU A 120 7.63 -4.00 -12.79
CA LEU A 120 6.38 -3.39 -13.26
C LEU A 120 6.49 -1.86 -13.33
N TYR A 121 7.11 -1.25 -12.32
CA TYR A 121 7.40 0.18 -12.32
C TYR A 121 8.29 0.62 -13.49
N VAL A 122 9.37 -0.11 -13.75
CA VAL A 122 10.27 0.17 -14.87
C VAL A 122 9.51 0.04 -16.20
N VAL A 123 8.68 -0.97 -16.36
CA VAL A 123 7.83 -1.14 -17.55
C VAL A 123 6.85 0.03 -17.71
N SER A 124 6.17 0.42 -16.64
CA SER A 124 5.28 1.59 -16.64
C SER A 124 6.02 2.87 -17.02
N GLY A 125 7.18 3.13 -16.40
CA GLY A 125 8.03 4.29 -16.70
C GLY A 125 8.49 4.31 -18.17
N ALA A 126 8.90 3.15 -18.71
CA ALA A 126 9.26 3.04 -20.12
C ALA A 126 8.08 3.37 -21.05
N LEU A 127 6.87 2.91 -20.73
CA LEU A 127 5.66 3.26 -21.50
C LEU A 127 5.33 4.76 -21.38
N MET A 128 5.53 5.38 -20.23
CA MET A 128 5.37 6.83 -20.07
C MET A 128 6.34 7.62 -20.95
N LEU A 129 7.57 7.14 -21.17
CA LEU A 129 8.54 7.77 -22.07
C LEU A 129 8.14 7.69 -23.56
N VAL A 130 7.26 6.76 -23.94
CA VAL A 130 6.72 6.66 -25.30
C VAL A 130 5.60 7.70 -25.53
N GLN A 131 4.88 8.11 -24.48
CA GLN A 131 3.74 9.03 -24.60
C GLN A 131 4.11 10.39 -25.27
N PRO A 132 5.23 11.07 -24.92
CA PRO A 132 5.64 12.31 -25.60
C PRO A 132 5.84 12.15 -27.12
N ILE A 133 6.30 11.00 -27.59
CA ILE A 133 6.52 10.74 -29.02
C ILE A 133 5.18 10.65 -29.76
N LEU A 134 4.18 10.00 -29.16
CA LEU A 134 2.82 9.95 -29.71
C LEU A 134 2.14 11.32 -29.68
N ILE A 135 2.30 12.08 -28.59
CA ILE A 135 1.79 13.47 -28.50
C ILE A 135 2.42 14.34 -29.58
N LYS A 136 3.75 14.25 -29.78
CA LYS A 136 4.45 14.97 -30.85
C LYS A 136 3.91 14.59 -32.23
N SER A 137 3.68 13.30 -32.47
CA SER A 137 3.12 12.81 -33.75
C SER A 137 1.70 13.34 -33.98
N MET A 138 0.89 13.42 -32.92
CA MET A 138 -0.44 14.00 -32.96
C MET A 138 -0.41 15.50 -33.26
N LEU A 139 0.53 16.23 -32.65
CA LEU A 139 0.73 17.66 -32.92
C LEU A 139 1.15 17.90 -34.38
N GLN A 140 2.07 17.08 -34.90
CA GLN A 140 2.50 17.15 -36.30
C GLN A 140 1.34 16.91 -37.26
N PHE A 141 0.48 15.92 -36.97
CA PHE A 141 -0.73 15.66 -37.75
C PHE A 141 -1.68 16.87 -37.78
N LEU A 142 -1.91 17.53 -36.64
CA LEU A 142 -2.81 18.67 -36.53
C LEU A 142 -2.27 19.96 -37.16
N GLN A 143 -0.95 20.12 -37.23
CA GLN A 143 -0.29 21.32 -37.76
C GLN A 143 -0.01 21.25 -39.27
N GLN A 144 -0.28 20.11 -39.92
CA GLN A 144 0.11 19.88 -41.30
C GLN A 144 -0.94 20.45 -42.27
N PRO A 145 -0.53 21.26 -43.28
CA PRO A 145 -1.45 21.76 -44.31
C PRO A 145 -2.03 20.61 -45.16
N ASP A 146 -3.30 20.71 -45.54
CA ASP A 146 -4.07 19.66 -46.26
C ASP A 146 -3.41 19.18 -47.57
N ASP A 147 -2.56 20.00 -48.20
CA ASP A 147 -1.93 19.73 -49.49
C ASP A 147 -0.61 18.92 -49.43
N ARG A 148 -0.15 18.51 -48.24
CA ARG A 148 1.13 17.76 -48.09
C ARG A 148 0.91 16.32 -47.63
N PRO A 149 1.70 15.34 -48.14
CA PRO A 149 1.63 13.96 -47.66
C PRO A 149 1.99 13.91 -46.17
N ILE A 150 1.11 13.28 -45.39
CA ILE A 150 1.19 13.25 -43.93
C ILE A 150 2.43 12.44 -43.52
N ALA A 151 3.36 13.09 -42.82
CA ALA A 151 4.60 12.49 -42.37
C ALA A 151 4.78 12.77 -40.87
N THR A 152 4.22 11.89 -40.04
CA THR A 152 4.39 11.96 -38.58
C THR A 152 5.65 11.22 -38.14
N SER A 153 6.19 11.53 -36.96
CA SER A 153 7.39 10.86 -36.41
C SER A 153 7.26 9.35 -36.22
N VAL A 154 6.04 8.81 -36.20
CA VAL A 154 5.75 7.37 -36.08
C VAL A 154 5.32 6.77 -37.43
N GLY A 155 5.24 7.57 -38.49
CA GLY A 155 4.83 7.11 -39.83
C GLY A 155 3.33 6.82 -39.99
N ILE A 156 2.51 7.18 -39.00
CA ILE A 156 1.05 6.99 -39.01
C ILE A 156 0.39 8.25 -39.57
N SER A 157 -0.38 8.11 -40.64
CA SER A 157 -1.06 9.22 -41.31
C SER A 157 -2.50 9.46 -40.81
N ASN A 158 -3.02 8.61 -39.92
CA ASN A 158 -4.39 8.71 -39.42
C ASN A 158 -4.42 9.21 -37.96
N GLY A 159 -4.99 10.40 -37.75
CA GLY A 159 -5.14 11.02 -36.44
C GLY A 159 -6.01 10.22 -35.44
N TYR A 160 -7.04 9.50 -35.91
CA TYR A 160 -7.85 8.64 -35.03
C TYR A 160 -7.05 7.47 -34.47
N VAL A 161 -6.14 6.90 -35.28
CA VAL A 161 -5.24 5.83 -34.83
C VAL A 161 -4.25 6.35 -33.81
N LEU A 162 -3.69 7.55 -34.02
CA LEU A 162 -2.80 8.19 -33.05
C LEU A 162 -3.52 8.49 -31.73
N ALA A 163 -4.75 8.99 -31.77
CA ALA A 163 -5.57 9.23 -30.59
C ALA A 163 -5.85 7.95 -29.81
N ALA A 164 -6.32 6.90 -30.51
CA ALA A 164 -6.60 5.60 -29.89
C ALA A 164 -5.34 4.97 -29.30
N ALA A 165 -4.21 5.03 -30.02
CA ALA A 165 -2.93 4.52 -29.54
C ALA A 165 -2.46 5.27 -28.28
N LEU A 166 -2.60 6.59 -28.24
CA LEU A 166 -2.27 7.39 -27.06
C LEU A 166 -3.17 7.00 -25.87
N SER A 167 -4.48 6.91 -26.07
CA SER A 167 -5.42 6.52 -25.00
C SER A 167 -5.11 5.13 -24.45
N ILE A 168 -4.91 4.14 -25.31
CA ILE A 168 -4.58 2.77 -24.90
C ILE A 168 -3.24 2.74 -24.17
N LEU A 169 -2.22 3.41 -24.70
CA LEU A 169 -0.90 3.47 -24.06
C LEU A 169 -0.98 4.08 -22.66
N THR A 170 -1.72 5.18 -22.49
CA THR A 170 -1.91 5.82 -21.19
C THR A 170 -2.63 4.90 -20.22
N ILE A 171 -3.74 4.26 -20.62
CA ILE A 171 -4.49 3.35 -19.75
C ILE A 171 -3.61 2.18 -19.31
N VAL A 172 -2.87 1.56 -20.24
CA VAL A 172 -1.99 0.42 -19.93
C VAL A 172 -0.85 0.86 -19.00
N SER A 173 -0.19 1.97 -19.30
CA SER A 173 0.92 2.50 -18.50
C SER A 173 0.48 2.81 -17.07
N VAL A 174 -0.62 3.55 -16.90
CA VAL A 174 -1.16 3.90 -15.57
C VAL A 174 -1.57 2.65 -14.81
N THR A 175 -2.29 1.73 -15.44
CA THR A 175 -2.73 0.49 -14.78
C THR A 175 -1.55 -0.34 -14.27
N ILE A 176 -0.48 -0.48 -15.07
CA ILE A 176 0.74 -1.20 -14.66
C ILE A 176 1.42 -0.46 -13.51
N GLY A 177 1.52 0.87 -13.58
CA GLY A 177 2.10 1.72 -12.54
C GLY A 177 1.36 1.60 -11.20
N ASP A 178 0.04 1.76 -11.22
CA ASP A 178 -0.82 1.67 -10.05
C ASP A 178 -0.77 0.29 -9.40
N TYR A 179 -0.78 -0.77 -10.22
CA TYR A 179 -0.62 -2.14 -9.71
C TYR A 179 0.78 -2.36 -9.09
N GLY A 180 1.83 -1.81 -9.71
CA GLY A 180 3.17 -1.79 -9.14
C GLY A 180 3.21 -1.06 -7.79
N GLN A 181 2.56 0.10 -7.67
CA GLN A 181 2.45 0.87 -6.43
C GLN A 181 1.67 0.12 -5.36
N TYR A 182 0.58 -0.53 -5.74
CA TYR A 182 -0.18 -1.39 -4.83
C TYR A 182 0.71 -2.49 -4.23
N LEU A 183 1.47 -3.21 -5.04
CA LEU A 183 2.39 -4.25 -4.57
C LEU A 183 3.49 -3.67 -3.67
N ALA A 184 4.07 -2.52 -4.03
CA ALA A 184 5.06 -1.83 -3.21
C ALA A 184 4.51 -1.48 -1.82
N ASN A 185 3.29 -0.94 -1.77
CA ASN A 185 2.62 -0.55 -0.53
C ASN A 185 2.32 -1.78 0.34
N HIS A 186 1.81 -2.83 -0.29
CA HIS A 186 1.53 -4.10 0.37
C HIS A 186 2.79 -4.70 1.01
N LEU A 187 3.93 -4.65 0.29
CA LEU A 187 5.22 -5.08 0.82
C LEU A 187 5.70 -4.21 1.98
N GLY A 188 5.52 -2.89 1.89
CA GLY A 188 5.87 -1.98 2.99
C GLY A 188 5.09 -2.28 4.26
N VAL A 189 3.79 -2.56 4.16
CA VAL A 189 2.95 -2.92 5.31
C VAL A 189 3.41 -4.26 5.90
N ASN A 190 3.68 -5.26 5.07
CA ASN A 190 4.14 -6.57 5.53
C ASN A 190 5.52 -6.48 6.19
N ALA A 191 6.44 -5.68 5.62
CA ALA A 191 7.73 -5.41 6.25
C ALA A 191 7.54 -4.73 7.61
N LYS A 192 6.73 -3.65 7.68
CA LYS A 192 6.41 -2.93 8.92
C LYS A 192 5.91 -3.89 10.00
N LEU A 193 4.98 -4.79 9.65
CA LEU A 193 4.44 -5.79 10.56
C LEU A 193 5.53 -6.73 11.12
N VAL A 194 6.42 -7.22 10.25
CA VAL A 194 7.53 -8.11 10.66
C VAL A 194 8.48 -7.40 11.62
N LEU A 195 8.81 -6.14 11.40
CA LEU A 195 9.68 -5.38 12.32
C LEU A 195 9.02 -5.21 13.68
N ILE A 196 7.74 -4.82 13.70
CA ILE A 196 6.98 -4.66 14.94
C ILE A 196 6.94 -5.98 15.73
N ASP A 197 6.62 -7.08 15.06
CA ASP A 197 6.59 -8.42 15.69
C ASP A 197 7.97 -8.84 16.22
N THR A 198 9.04 -8.52 15.48
CA THR A 198 10.43 -8.76 15.92
C THR A 198 10.78 -7.98 17.18
N VAL A 199 10.42 -6.69 17.23
CA VAL A 199 10.64 -5.83 18.41
C VAL A 199 9.91 -6.40 19.62
N PHE A 200 8.61 -6.72 19.49
CA PHE A 200 7.83 -7.27 20.60
C PHE A 200 8.36 -8.60 21.10
N LYS A 201 8.64 -9.55 20.20
CA LYS A 201 9.22 -10.85 20.59
C LYS A 201 10.56 -10.70 21.28
N LYS A 202 11.41 -9.78 20.81
CA LYS A 202 12.71 -9.54 21.42
C LYS A 202 12.57 -8.99 22.83
N VAL A 203 11.72 -7.97 23.02
CA VAL A 203 11.48 -7.34 24.33
C VAL A 203 10.93 -8.35 25.34
N LEU A 204 9.98 -9.20 24.92
CA LEU A 204 9.39 -10.22 25.80
C LEU A 204 10.37 -11.32 26.25
N CYS A 205 11.48 -11.50 25.54
CA CYS A 205 12.51 -12.50 25.87
C CYS A 205 13.78 -11.89 26.47
N MET A 206 13.87 -10.56 26.64
CA MET A 206 15.04 -9.92 27.22
C MET A 206 15.07 -10.03 28.73
N SER A 207 16.27 -10.17 29.31
CA SER A 207 16.45 -10.17 30.76
C SER A 207 16.28 -8.75 31.32
N GLY A 208 15.94 -8.65 32.60
CA GLY A 208 15.82 -7.34 33.28
C GLY A 208 17.12 -6.52 33.24
N TYR A 209 18.29 -7.18 33.25
CA TYR A 209 19.58 -6.52 33.10
C TYR A 209 19.75 -5.88 31.71
N ALA A 210 19.43 -6.61 30.64
CA ALA A 210 19.51 -6.11 29.26
C ALA A 210 18.45 -5.04 28.96
N THR A 211 17.33 -5.05 29.69
CA THR A 211 16.23 -4.08 29.53
C THR A 211 16.48 -2.80 30.32
N LYS A 212 17.43 -2.79 31.28
CA LYS A 212 17.70 -1.62 32.13
C LYS A 212 18.06 -0.37 31.33
N ASP A 213 18.77 -0.55 30.22
CA ASP A 213 19.21 0.53 29.33
C ASP A 213 18.19 0.84 28.21
N LEU A 214 17.06 0.11 28.16
CA LEU A 214 16.01 0.26 27.16
C LEU A 214 14.79 0.94 27.80
N SER A 215 14.51 2.19 27.45
CA SER A 215 13.32 2.86 27.98
C SER A 215 12.04 2.37 27.28
N THR A 216 10.90 2.49 27.94
CA THR A 216 9.60 2.24 27.31
C THR A 216 9.40 3.14 26.08
N GLY A 217 9.94 4.36 26.10
CA GLY A 217 9.90 5.28 24.97
C GLY A 217 10.68 4.77 23.75
N ASP A 218 11.82 4.11 23.98
CA ASP A 218 12.64 3.53 22.91
C ASP A 218 11.91 2.35 22.23
N ILE A 219 11.28 1.48 23.04
CA ILE A 219 10.47 0.35 22.52
C ILE A 219 9.32 0.88 21.66
N VAL A 220 8.58 1.87 22.16
CA VAL A 220 7.48 2.48 21.43
C VAL A 220 7.98 3.14 20.15
N THR A 221 9.13 3.81 20.18
CA THR A 221 9.74 4.43 19.00
C THR A 221 10.10 3.39 17.94
N MET A 222 10.73 2.28 18.33
CA MET A 222 11.04 1.17 17.41
C MET A 222 9.79 0.55 16.79
N ALA A 223 8.73 0.34 17.59
CA ALA A 223 7.49 -0.28 17.15
C ALA A 223 6.52 0.67 16.40
N SER A 224 6.80 1.97 16.37
CA SER A 224 5.97 2.97 15.68
C SER A 224 6.76 3.76 14.65
N VAL A 225 7.57 4.73 15.09
CA VAL A 225 8.31 5.67 14.23
C VAL A 225 9.27 4.96 13.29
N ASP A 226 10.08 4.02 13.79
CA ASP A 226 11.05 3.32 12.93
C ASP A 226 10.37 2.32 11.99
N ALA A 227 9.27 1.71 12.44
CA ALA A 227 8.45 0.86 11.61
C ALA A 227 7.73 1.62 10.49
N ASP A 228 7.27 2.84 10.77
CA ASP A 228 6.72 3.75 9.75
C ASP A 228 7.79 4.21 8.77
N ARG A 229 9.00 4.54 9.23
CA ARG A 229 10.12 4.87 8.35
C ARG A 229 10.44 3.73 7.39
N MET A 230 10.39 2.49 7.86
CA MET A 230 10.58 1.33 7.00
C MET A 230 9.45 1.20 5.97
N PHE A 231 8.19 1.36 6.37
CA PHE A 231 7.05 1.42 5.44
C PHE A 231 7.29 2.49 4.36
N PHE A 232 7.66 3.70 4.77
CA PHE A 232 7.97 4.80 3.84
C PHE A 232 9.17 4.48 2.94
N GLY A 233 10.17 3.75 3.44
CA GLY A 233 11.29 3.26 2.64
C GLY A 233 10.84 2.34 1.50
N PHE A 234 9.89 1.44 1.75
CA PHE A 234 9.30 0.59 0.70
C PHE A 234 8.39 1.37 -0.24
N LEU A 235 7.65 2.36 0.28
CA LEU A 235 6.74 3.20 -0.50
C LEU A 235 7.49 4.12 -1.47
N MET A 236 8.51 4.82 -0.97
CA MET A 236 9.22 5.89 -1.69
C MET A 236 10.56 5.44 -2.28
N GLY A 237 11.12 4.32 -1.82
CA GLY A 237 12.43 3.86 -2.28
C GLY A 237 12.49 3.63 -3.79
N TYR A 238 11.40 3.17 -4.41
CA TYR A 238 11.34 2.99 -5.86
C TYR A 238 11.48 4.31 -6.64
N TRP A 239 10.97 5.41 -6.11
CA TRP A 239 11.09 6.74 -6.72
C TRP A 239 12.51 7.31 -6.67
N THR A 240 13.38 6.79 -5.82
CA THR A 240 14.78 7.26 -5.78
C THR A 240 15.67 6.70 -6.90
N PHE A 241 15.20 5.68 -7.62
CA PHE A 241 15.96 5.01 -8.69
C PHE A 241 15.44 5.31 -10.10
N ILE A 242 14.36 6.08 -10.21
CA ILE A 242 13.70 6.48 -11.46
C ILE A 242 13.92 7.99 -11.66
#